data_AF-A0A5N7IIE3-F1
#
_entry.id   AF-A0A5N7IIE3-F1
#
_cell.length_a   1.000
_cell.length_b   1.000
_cell.length_c   1.000
_cell.angle_alpha   90.00
_cell.angle_beta   90.00
_cell.angle_gamma   90.00
#
_symmetry.space_group_name_H-M   'P 1'
#
loop_
_entity.id
_entity.type
_entity.pdbx_description
1 polymer ?
#
loop_
_entity_poly.entity_id
_entity_poly.type
_entity_poly.pdbx_seq_one_letter_code
_entity_poly.pdbx_strand_id
1 'polypeptide(L)' 'MEMNTRDTIMKKLLDAQEDTRDYQSFAREVSEETVSNTFKEFAEQSAMQAHKLQELLSVYDEK' A
#
# COMPACT_ATOMS: atom_id res chain seq x y z
N MET A 1 -14.67 10.04 -15.31
CA MET A 1 -15.19 10.31 -13.96
C MET A 1 -14.28 11.33 -13.33
N GLU A 2 -14.80 12.46 -12.86
CA GLU A 2 -14.05 13.31 -11.92
C GLU A 2 -13.98 12.54 -10.60
N MET A 3 -12.78 12.15 -10.19
CA MET A 3 -12.58 11.53 -8.87
C MET A 3 -12.57 12.65 -7.84
N ASN A 4 -13.45 12.58 -6.84
CA ASN A 4 -13.35 13.47 -5.70
C ASN A 4 -12.18 13.03 -4.78
N THR A 5 -11.89 13.81 -3.74
CA THR A 5 -10.79 13.52 -2.83
C THR A 5 -10.94 12.16 -2.14
N ARG A 6 -12.16 11.78 -1.73
CA ARG A 6 -12.45 10.50 -1.09
C ARG A 6 -12.14 9.33 -2.03
N ASP A 7 -12.62 9.39 -3.26
CA ASP A 7 -12.40 8.34 -4.27
C ASP A 7 -10.90 8.18 -4.57
N THR A 8 -10.17 9.30 -4.60
CA THR A 8 -8.72 9.28 -4.78
C THR A 8 -7.99 8.62 -3.61
N ILE A 9 -8.40 8.91 -2.37
CA ILE A 9 -7.84 8.29 -1.15
C ILE A 9 -8.13 6.78 -1.15
N MET A 10 -9.39 6.39 -1.43
CA MET A 10 -9.78 4.97 -1.52
C MET A 10 -8.96 4.23 -2.58
N LYS A 11 -8.82 4.81 -3.77
CA LYS A 11 -8.02 4.21 -4.84
C LYS A 11 -6.57 4.02 -4.39
N LYS A 12 -5.96 5.05 -3.81
CA LYS A 12 -4.57 4.96 -3.34
C LYS A 12 -4.39 3.98 -2.18
N LEU A 13 -5.39 3.84 -1.32
CA LEU A 13 -5.41 2.81 -0.27
C LEU A 13 -5.34 1.41 -0.89
N LEU A 14 -6.17 1.14 -1.91
CA LEU A 14 -6.18 -0.14 -2.61
C LEU A 14 -4.85 -0.40 -3.34
N ASP A 15 -4.32 0.62 -4.05
CA ASP A 15 -3.01 0.54 -4.70
C ASP A 15 -1.91 0.16 -3.69
N ALA A 16 -1.84 0.84 -2.54
CA ALA A 16 -0.82 0.57 -1.52
C ALA A 16 -0.97 -0.83 -0.89
N GLN A 17 -2.20 -1.32 -0.72
CA GLN A 17 -2.46 -2.68 -0.25
C GLN A 17 -2.05 -3.75 -1.27
N GLU A 18 -2.22 -3.48 -2.56
CA GLU A 18 -1.76 -4.33 -3.66
C GLU A 18 -0.23 -4.38 -3.68
N ASP A 19 0.43 -3.23 -3.66
CA ASP A 19 1.90 -3.14 -3.59
C ASP A 19 2.47 -3.92 -2.39
N THR A 20 1.86 -3.80 -1.20
CA THR A 20 2.29 -4.58 -0.03
C THR A 20 2.23 -6.08 -0.30
N ARG A 21 1.14 -6.59 -0.91
CA ARG A 21 0.99 -8.02 -1.20
C ARG A 21 1.97 -8.49 -2.27
N ASP A 22 2.17 -7.68 -3.31
CA ASP A 22 3.04 -8.01 -4.43
C ASP A 22 4.50 -8.03 -3.99
N TYR A 23 4.93 -7.03 -3.22
CA TYR A 23 6.27 -6.99 -2.65
C TYR A 23 6.53 -8.15 -1.69
N GLN A 24 5.58 -8.47 -0.81
CA GLN A 24 5.70 -9.63 0.09
C GLN A 24 5.77 -10.95 -0.67
N SER A 25 4.99 -11.10 -1.74
CA SER A 25 4.97 -12.32 -2.55
C SER A 25 6.31 -12.50 -3.26
N PHE A 26 6.79 -11.46 -3.95
CA PHE A 26 8.07 -11.53 -4.65
C PHE A 26 9.26 -11.74 -3.69
N ALA A 27 9.26 -11.09 -2.53
CA ALA A 27 10.31 -11.26 -1.52
C ALA A 27 10.45 -12.71 -1.01
N ARG A 28 9.39 -13.53 -1.11
CA ARG A 28 9.39 -14.96 -0.74
C ARG A 28 9.88 -15.88 -1.85
N GLU A 29 9.78 -15.45 -3.11
CA GLU A 29 10.14 -16.24 -4.28
C GLU A 29 11.60 -16.03 -4.69
N VAL A 30 12.14 -14.83 -4.47
CA VAL A 30 13.50 -14.48 -4.86
C VAL A 30 14.55 -15.06 -3.91
N SER A 31 15.63 -15.62 -4.47
CA SER A 31 16.72 -16.25 -3.70
C SER A 31 17.79 -15.27 -3.24
N GLU A 32 17.97 -14.19 -3.98
CA GLU A 32 18.98 -13.17 -3.78
C GLU A 32 18.62 -12.34 -2.55
N GLU A 33 19.38 -12.51 -1.48
CA GLU A 33 19.10 -11.90 -0.17
C GLU A 33 18.94 -10.38 -0.26
N THR A 34 19.82 -9.70 -0.98
CA THR A 34 19.73 -8.23 -1.17
C THR A 34 18.41 -7.85 -1.83
N VAL A 35 17.96 -8.58 -2.84
CA VAL A 35 16.70 -8.31 -3.53
C VAL A 35 15.51 -8.61 -2.61
N SER A 36 15.53 -9.77 -1.93
CA SER A 36 14.48 -10.14 -0.96
C SER A 36 14.32 -9.08 0.12
N ASN A 37 15.42 -8.57 0.67
CA ASN A 37 15.41 -7.59 1.75
C ASN A 37 14.90 -6.22 1.28
N THR A 38 15.29 -5.77 0.08
CA THR A 38 14.74 -4.54 -0.51
C THR A 38 13.21 -4.64 -0.70
N PHE A 39 12.71 -5.77 -1.19
CA PHE A 39 11.27 -5.95 -1.39
C PHE A 39 10.51 -6.06 -0.05
N LYS A 40 11.11 -6.62 1.00
CA LYS A 40 10.53 -6.57 2.36
C LYS A 40 10.41 -5.13 2.86
N GLU A 41 11.45 -4.32 2.68
CA GLU A 41 11.42 -2.91 3.05
C GLU A 41 10.29 -2.16 2.30
N PHE A 42 10.15 -2.39 0.99
CA PHE A 42 9.08 -1.77 0.21
C PHE A 42 7.70 -2.22 0.67
N ALA A 43 7.53 -3.50 1.01
CA ALA A 43 6.28 -3.99 1.57
C ALA A 43 5.89 -3.26 2.86
N GLU A 44 6.85 -3.04 3.77
CA GLU A 44 6.64 -2.29 5.02
C GLU A 44 6.29 -0.81 4.75
N GLN A 45 6.98 -0.17 3.82
CA GLN A 45 6.71 1.21 3.42
C GLN A 45 5.30 1.36 2.82
N SER A 46 4.90 0.47 1.91
CA SER A 46 3.54 0.47 1.34
C SER A 46 2.48 0.16 2.39
N ALA A 47 2.77 -0.72 3.37
CA ALA A 47 1.85 -0.99 4.46
C ALA A 47 1.63 0.24 5.35
N MET A 48 2.70 1.01 5.62
CA MET A 48 2.58 2.29 6.33
C MET A 48 1.76 3.30 5.52
N GLN A 49 1.93 3.37 4.19
CA GLN A 49 1.12 4.23 3.34
C GLN A 49 -0.36 3.83 3.40
N ALA A 50 -0.66 2.54 3.26
CA ALA A 50 -2.02 1.99 3.36
C ALA A 50 -2.66 2.35 4.71
N HIS A 51 -1.92 2.22 5.82
CA HIS A 51 -2.44 2.58 7.14
C HIS A 51 -2.85 4.05 7.23
N LYS A 52 -1.97 4.98 6.80
CA LYS A 52 -2.27 6.42 6.81
C LYS A 52 -3.43 6.79 5.88
N LEU A 53 -3.53 6.14 4.72
CA LEU A 53 -4.63 6.34 3.78
C LEU A 53 -5.97 5.83 4.36
N GLN A 54 -5.94 4.74 5.12
CA GLN A 54 -7.10 4.24 5.83
C GLN A 54 -7.57 5.22 6.91
N GLU A 55 -6.65 5.80 7.69
CA GLU A 55 -6.98 6.84 8.68
C GLU A 55 -7.63 8.06 8.01
N LEU A 56 -7.08 8.53 6.88
CA LEU A 56 -7.65 9.63 6.11
C LEU A 56 -9.04 9.30 5.58
N LEU A 57 -9.24 8.09 5.05
CA LEU A 57 -10.53 7.67 4.53
C LEU A 57 -11.61 7.68 5.61
N SER A 58 -11.30 7.22 6.82
CA SER A 58 -12.22 7.27 7.97
C SER A 58 -12.68 8.70 8.28
N VAL A 59 -11.78 9.69 8.19
CA VAL A 59 -12.12 11.11 8.38
C VAL A 59 -13.09 11.64 7.30
N TYR A 60 -13.03 11.09 6.08
CA TYR A 60 -13.97 11.45 5.02
C TYR A 60 -15.29 10.67 5.10
N ASP A 61 -15.30 9.47 5.66
CA ASP A 61 -16.50 8.64 5.84
C ASP A 61 -17.33 9.07 7.07
N GLU A 62 -16.72 9.71 8.06
CA GLU A 62 -17.40 10.30 9.23
C GLU A 62 -17.99 11.70 8.98
N LYS A 63 -17.69 12.31 7.81
CA LYS A 63 -18.21 13.62 7.39
C LYS A 63 -19.49 13.50 6.59
#